data_AF-A0A957DJU9-F1
#
_entry.id   AF-A0A957DJU9-F1
#
_cell.length_a   1.000
_cell.length_b   1.000
_cell.length_c   1.000
_cell.angle_alpha   90.00
_cell.angle_beta   90.00
_cell.angle_gamma   90.00
#
_symmetry.space_group_name_H-M   'P 1'
#
loop_
_entity.id
_entity.type
_entity.pdbx_description
1 polymer ?
#
loop_
_entity_poly.entity_id
_entity_poly.type
_entity_poly.pdbx_seq_one_letter_code
_entity_poly.pdbx_strand_id
1 'polypeptide(L)'
;MNSINQNAEPKEQNEESYIENWEPEAWVYFIWLPVGDHVYLKVGKSVNPSSRLEQLLAGMPEEPCQAHHLACLMEEQAILFERIFHELLAPYRTRGEWFSHANVKHLYAVLYEKLEELLTLFYTFGYKPYFETVPLKGEHPMLHQNGFLDYIISRAGSDME
;
A
#
# COMPACT_ATOMS: atom_id res chain seq x y z
N MET A 1 19.50 59.02 14.96
CA MET A 1 18.47 58.10 15.50
C MET A 1 17.91 57.34 14.31
N ASN A 2 18.23 56.05 14.24
CA ASN A 2 18.05 55.21 13.05
C ASN A 2 16.62 54.68 12.98
N SER A 3 15.90 55.02 11.91
CA SER A 3 14.63 54.41 11.55
C SER A 3 14.90 53.05 10.92
N ILE A 4 14.59 51.98 11.65
CA ILE A 4 14.61 50.61 11.14
C ILE A 4 13.27 50.38 10.44
N ASN A 5 13.33 50.22 9.12
CA ASN A 5 12.18 49.87 8.29
C ASN A 5 12.00 48.35 8.35
N GLN A 6 10.92 47.86 8.98
CA GLN A 6 10.62 46.42 9.13
C GLN A 6 9.34 46.03 8.38
N ASN A 7 9.30 46.21 7.07
CA ASN A 7 8.28 45.59 6.23
C ASN A 7 8.98 44.64 5.25
N ALA A 8 9.32 43.45 5.73
CA ALA A 8 9.61 42.30 4.88
C ALA A 8 8.27 41.62 4.58
N GLU A 9 7.77 41.80 3.37
CA GLU A 9 6.60 41.08 2.87
C GLU A 9 6.86 39.56 2.92
N PRO A 10 5.86 38.75 3.31
CA PRO A 10 6.01 37.30 3.29
C PRO A 10 6.20 36.86 1.83
N LYS A 11 7.34 36.20 1.57
CA LYS A 11 7.60 35.55 0.29
C LYS A 11 6.46 34.59 -0.01
N GLU A 12 5.75 34.85 -1.12
CA GLU A 12 4.78 33.94 -1.72
C GLU A 12 5.39 32.53 -1.75
N GLN A 13 4.73 31.59 -1.06
CA GLN A 13 5.05 30.19 -1.14
C GLN A 13 4.82 29.78 -2.59
N ASN A 14 5.90 29.49 -3.32
CA ASN A 14 5.84 28.84 -4.63
C ASN A 14 4.95 27.61 -4.48
N GLU A 15 3.79 27.62 -5.11
CA GLU A 15 2.98 26.41 -5.32
C GLU A 15 3.85 25.45 -6.14
N GLU A 16 4.44 24.44 -5.50
CA GLU A 16 5.16 23.38 -6.21
C GLU A 16 4.15 22.66 -7.12
N SER A 17 4.23 22.92 -8.43
CA SER A 17 3.33 22.33 -9.42
C SER A 17 3.79 20.89 -9.71
N TYR A 18 3.15 19.91 -9.08
CA TYR A 18 3.40 18.50 -9.39
C TYR A 18 2.58 18.04 -10.61
N ILE A 19 3.10 17.07 -11.35
CA ILE A 19 2.37 16.38 -12.41
C ILE A 19 1.36 15.43 -11.75
N GLU A 20 0.07 15.76 -11.84
CA GLU A 20 -1.00 14.94 -11.26
C GLU A 20 -1.62 13.93 -12.23
N ASN A 21 -1.59 14.24 -13.54
CA ASN A 21 -2.25 13.46 -14.58
C ASN A 21 -1.22 12.68 -15.42
N TRP A 22 -0.60 11.67 -14.79
CA TRP A 22 0.30 10.74 -15.48
C TRP A 22 -0.33 9.35 -15.50
N GLU A 23 -0.06 8.60 -16.56
CA GLU A 23 -0.55 7.24 -16.73
C GLU A 23 0.50 6.24 -16.23
N PRO A 24 0.19 5.36 -15.27
CA PRO A 24 1.11 4.31 -14.86
C PRO A 24 1.30 3.25 -15.94
N GLU A 25 2.55 2.85 -16.15
CA GLU A 25 2.88 1.71 -17.01
C GLU A 25 2.83 0.37 -16.25
N ALA A 26 3.01 0.42 -14.92
CA ALA A 26 3.01 -0.75 -14.05
C ALA A 26 2.56 -0.40 -12.62
N TRP A 27 2.30 -1.44 -11.82
CA TRP A 27 1.87 -1.33 -10.44
C TRP A 27 2.58 -2.36 -9.56
N VAL A 28 2.85 -1.98 -8.32
CA VAL A 28 3.09 -2.93 -7.23
C VAL A 28 1.79 -3.10 -6.46
N TYR A 29 1.39 -4.35 -6.22
CA TYR A 29 0.20 -4.67 -5.44
C TYR A 29 0.53 -5.37 -4.13
N PHE A 30 -0.33 -5.13 -3.15
CA PHE A 30 -0.30 -5.75 -1.82
C PHE A 30 -1.67 -6.38 -1.58
N ILE A 31 -1.75 -7.68 -1.33
CA ILE A 31 -3.01 -8.38 -1.09
C ILE A 31 -3.00 -8.97 0.32
N TRP A 32 -4.02 -8.62 1.10
CA TRP A 32 -4.22 -9.11 2.46
C TRP A 32 -5.24 -10.25 2.47
N LEU A 33 -4.81 -11.39 2.99
CA LEU A 33 -5.56 -12.64 3.00
C LEU A 33 -5.61 -13.20 4.44
N PRO A 34 -6.75 -13.05 5.13
CA PRO A 34 -6.99 -13.73 6.40
C PRO A 34 -7.28 -15.22 6.16
N VAL A 35 -6.66 -16.09 6.94
CA VAL A 35 -6.86 -17.55 6.91
C VAL A 35 -6.78 -18.08 8.33
N GLY A 36 -7.89 -18.59 8.87
CA GLY A 36 -7.94 -19.09 10.25
C GLY A 36 -7.61 -18.00 11.27
N ASP A 37 -6.55 -18.19 12.04
CA ASP A 37 -6.06 -17.22 13.05
C ASP A 37 -4.84 -16.41 12.56
N HIS A 38 -4.62 -16.37 11.24
CA HIS A 38 -3.49 -15.67 10.63
C HIS A 38 -3.93 -14.69 9.55
N VAL A 39 -3.11 -13.67 9.33
CA VAL A 39 -3.22 -12.76 8.20
C VAL A 39 -1.95 -12.86 7.37
N TYR A 40 -2.12 -13.08 6.07
CA TYR A 40 -1.05 -13.16 5.10
C TYR A 40 -1.06 -11.94 4.19
N LEU A 41 0.14 -11.46 3.86
CA LEU A 41 0.37 -10.41 2.88
C LEU A 41 1.07 -11.03 1.68
N LYS A 42 0.54 -10.81 0.48
CA LYS A 42 1.23 -11.06 -0.78
C LYS A 42 1.70 -9.74 -1.38
N VAL A 43 2.93 -9.72 -1.87
CA VAL A 43 3.46 -8.59 -2.65
C VAL A 43 3.79 -9.08 -4.05
N GLY A 44 3.39 -8.33 -5.07
CA GLY A 44 3.81 -8.59 -6.44
C GLY A 44 3.68 -7.38 -7.35
N LYS A 45 4.04 -7.52 -8.62
CA LYS A 45 3.82 -6.49 -9.65
C LYS A 45 2.93 -6.94 -10.81
N SER A 46 2.35 -5.98 -11.52
CA SER A 46 1.60 -6.22 -12.76
C SER A 46 1.55 -4.96 -13.63
N VAL A 47 1.40 -5.12 -14.95
CA VAL A 47 1.00 -4.05 -15.89
C VAL A 47 -0.53 -3.92 -16.01
N ASN A 48 -1.27 -4.79 -15.32
CA ASN A 48 -2.72 -4.70 -15.18
C ASN A 48 -3.11 -5.33 -13.83
N PRO A 49 -3.17 -4.54 -12.74
CA PRO A 49 -3.40 -5.07 -11.40
C PRO A 49 -4.77 -5.74 -11.27
N SER A 50 -5.81 -5.22 -11.93
CA SER A 50 -7.17 -5.78 -11.90
C SER A 50 -7.23 -7.17 -12.51
N SER A 51 -6.70 -7.33 -13.74
CA SER A 51 -6.64 -8.65 -14.40
C SER A 51 -5.78 -9.64 -13.60
N ARG A 52 -4.68 -9.16 -13.01
CA ARG A 52 -3.82 -10.01 -12.16
C ARG A 52 -4.53 -10.42 -10.88
N LEU A 53 -5.30 -9.53 -10.26
CA LEU A 53 -6.09 -9.84 -9.07
C LEU A 53 -7.11 -10.93 -9.38
N GLU A 54 -7.87 -10.83 -10.48
CA GLU A 54 -8.83 -11.87 -10.90
C GLU A 54 -8.16 -13.25 -11.05
N GLN A 55 -6.99 -13.30 -11.69
CA GLN A 55 -6.23 -14.56 -11.83
C GLN A 55 -5.79 -15.12 -10.48
N LEU A 56 -5.37 -14.26 -9.55
CA LEU A 56 -4.94 -14.67 -8.23
C LEU A 56 -6.13 -15.19 -7.41
N LEU A 57 -7.27 -14.50 -7.45
CA LEU A 57 -8.50 -14.91 -6.76
C LEU A 57 -8.93 -16.32 -7.14
N ALA A 58 -8.82 -16.69 -8.42
CA ALA A 58 -9.16 -18.03 -8.89
C ALA A 58 -8.29 -19.16 -8.29
N GLY A 59 -7.10 -18.83 -7.76
CA GLY A 59 -6.15 -19.78 -7.19
C GLY A 59 -5.94 -19.66 -5.67
N MET A 60 -6.62 -18.73 -4.99
CA MET A 60 -6.49 -18.55 -3.55
C MET A 60 -7.39 -19.52 -2.77
N PRO A 61 -6.94 -20.03 -1.61
CA PRO A 61 -7.74 -20.92 -0.78
C PRO A 61 -8.90 -20.20 -0.08
N GLU A 62 -8.74 -18.91 0.19
CA GLU A 62 -9.71 -18.03 0.85
C GLU A 62 -9.87 -16.74 0.06
N GLU A 63 -10.94 -15.99 0.30
CA GLU A 63 -11.10 -14.67 -0.31
C GLU A 63 -10.26 -13.60 0.43
N PRO A 64 -9.44 -12.80 -0.27
CA PRO A 64 -8.73 -11.68 0.34
C PRO A 64 -9.69 -10.56 0.72
N CYS A 65 -9.34 -9.80 1.75
CA CYS A 65 -10.18 -8.73 2.29
C CYS A 65 -9.84 -7.35 1.74
N GLN A 66 -8.61 -7.17 1.27
CA GLN A 66 -8.10 -5.88 0.81
C GLN A 66 -6.94 -6.06 -0.16
N ALA A 67 -6.92 -5.22 -1.20
CA ALA A 67 -5.74 -5.00 -2.01
C ALA A 67 -5.33 -3.53 -1.96
N HIS A 68 -4.05 -3.27 -2.17
CA HIS A 68 -3.53 -1.93 -2.41
C HIS A 68 -2.71 -1.92 -3.69
N HIS A 69 -2.78 -0.85 -4.46
CA HIS A 69 -1.98 -0.69 -5.68
C HIS A 69 -1.18 0.60 -5.61
N LEU A 70 0.14 0.48 -5.75
CA LEU A 70 1.07 1.59 -5.94
C LEU A 70 1.38 1.70 -7.43
N ALA A 71 0.93 2.79 -8.05
CA ALA A 71 1.27 3.11 -9.42
C ALA A 71 2.78 3.38 -9.59
N CYS A 72 3.34 2.93 -10.70
CA CYS A 72 4.73 3.13 -11.09
C CYS A 72 4.78 3.77 -12.47
N LEU A 73 5.71 4.71 -12.66
CA LEU A 73 5.95 5.42 -13.91
C LEU A 73 6.37 4.48 -15.05
N MET A 74 7.13 3.44 -14.72
CA MET A 74 7.68 2.47 -15.67
C MET A 74 7.74 1.06 -15.04
N GLU A 75 7.80 0.03 -15.87
CA GLU A 75 7.86 -1.37 -15.40
C GLU A 75 9.11 -1.65 -14.54
N GLU A 76 10.26 -1.06 -14.89
CA GLU A 76 11.52 -1.20 -14.15
C GLU A 76 11.41 -0.66 -12.72
N GLN A 77 10.64 0.42 -12.53
CA GLN A 77 10.36 0.96 -11.21
C GLN A 77 9.51 -0.02 -10.39
N ALA A 78 8.49 -0.64 -10.99
CA ALA A 78 7.69 -1.65 -10.31
C ALA A 78 8.52 -2.89 -9.92
N ILE A 79 9.44 -3.33 -10.79
CA ILE A 79 10.40 -4.42 -10.48
C ILE A 79 11.28 -4.03 -9.29
N LEU A 80 11.82 -2.81 -9.30
CA LEU A 80 12.67 -2.33 -8.21
C LEU A 80 11.91 -2.25 -6.88
N PHE A 81 10.71 -1.68 -6.89
CA PHE A 81 9.88 -1.51 -5.70
C PHE A 81 9.41 -2.86 -5.15
N GLU A 82 8.94 -3.78 -6.01
CA GLU A 82 8.62 -5.15 -5.61
C GLU A 82 9.82 -5.80 -4.89
N ARG A 83 11.03 -5.71 -5.48
CA ARG A 83 12.24 -6.25 -4.86
C ARG A 83 12.51 -5.61 -3.49
N ILE A 84 12.40 -4.29 -3.36
CA ILE A 84 12.58 -3.58 -2.09
C ILE A 84 11.62 -4.11 -1.02
N PHE A 85 10.33 -4.27 -1.34
CA PHE A 85 9.35 -4.81 -0.40
C PHE A 85 9.62 -6.27 -0.06
N HIS A 86 10.03 -7.09 -1.03
CA HIS A 86 10.40 -8.49 -0.78
C HIS A 86 11.63 -8.63 0.12
N GLU A 87 12.62 -7.75 -0.03
CA GLU A 87 13.82 -7.69 0.82
C GLU A 87 13.46 -7.18 2.23
N LEU A 88 12.68 -6.10 2.33
CA LEU A 88 12.18 -5.55 3.60
C LEU A 88 11.38 -6.59 4.38
N LEU A 89 10.51 -7.32 3.70
CA LEU A 89 9.60 -8.29 4.32
C LEU A 89 10.21 -9.69 4.46
N ALA A 90 11.45 -9.90 4.01
CA ALA A 90 12.13 -11.19 4.10
C ALA A 90 12.09 -11.83 5.52
N PRO A 91 12.20 -11.09 6.64
CA PRO A 91 12.07 -11.66 7.99
C PRO A 91 10.68 -12.23 8.31
N TYR A 92 9.64 -11.83 7.57
CA TYR A 92 8.24 -12.25 7.76
C TYR A 92 7.81 -13.29 6.71
N ARG A 93 8.73 -13.75 5.85
CA ARG A 93 8.41 -14.67 4.75
C ARG A 93 7.95 -16.03 5.28
N THR A 94 6.82 -16.50 4.79
CA THR A 94 6.26 -17.82 5.14
C THR A 94 6.50 -18.83 4.04
N ARG A 95 6.02 -18.56 2.82
CA ARG A 95 6.19 -19.43 1.65
C ARG A 95 6.11 -18.64 0.34
N GLY A 96 7.16 -18.72 -0.47
CA GLY A 96 7.21 -18.02 -1.76
C GLY A 96 7.11 -16.50 -1.55
N GLU A 97 6.07 -15.90 -2.12
CA GLU A 97 5.81 -14.45 -2.10
C GLU A 97 4.81 -14.04 -1.00
N TRP A 98 4.62 -14.90 0.01
CA TRP A 98 3.72 -14.67 1.13
C TRP A 98 4.48 -14.34 2.41
N PHE A 99 3.95 -13.38 3.16
CA PHE A 99 4.51 -12.85 4.39
C PHE A 99 3.43 -12.88 5.49
N SER A 100 3.82 -13.09 6.74
CA SER A 100 2.89 -13.06 7.88
C SER A 100 3.62 -12.73 9.18
N HIS A 101 2.89 -12.17 10.13
CA HIS A 101 3.38 -11.89 11.48
C HIS A 101 2.22 -12.00 12.48
N ALA A 102 2.47 -12.54 13.67
CA ALA A 102 1.45 -12.70 14.71
C ALA A 102 0.85 -11.35 15.16
N ASN A 103 1.68 -10.31 15.20
CA ASN A 103 1.21 -8.94 15.34
C ASN A 103 1.01 -8.33 13.94
N VAL A 104 -0.24 -8.33 13.48
CA VAL A 104 -0.63 -7.85 12.15
C VAL A 104 -0.36 -6.35 12.02
N LYS A 105 -0.60 -5.55 13.08
CA LYS A 105 -0.29 -4.11 13.06
C LYS A 105 1.18 -3.84 12.83
N HIS A 106 2.07 -4.65 13.40
CA HIS A 106 3.50 -4.54 13.16
C HIS A 106 3.84 -4.76 11.69
N LEU A 107 3.27 -5.78 11.06
CA LEU A 107 3.47 -6.04 9.63
C LEU A 107 2.96 -4.88 8.76
N TYR A 108 1.78 -4.33 9.07
CA TYR A 108 1.28 -3.10 8.44
C TYR A 108 2.24 -1.93 8.63
N ALA A 109 2.72 -1.68 9.85
CA ALA A 109 3.61 -0.55 10.13
C ALA A 109 4.91 -0.62 9.31
N VAL A 110 5.56 -1.80 9.27
CA VAL A 110 6.78 -2.01 8.47
C VAL A 110 6.54 -1.75 6.98
N LEU A 111 5.42 -2.23 6.44
CA LEU A 111 5.06 -2.00 5.05
C LEU A 111 4.83 -0.51 4.76
N TYR A 112 4.02 0.15 5.60
CA TYR A 112 3.59 1.52 5.37
C TYR A 112 4.73 2.53 5.57
N GLU A 113 5.64 2.30 6.50
CA GLU A 113 6.85 3.14 6.67
C GLU A 113 7.65 3.19 5.36
N LYS A 114 7.89 2.03 4.72
CA LYS A 114 8.59 2.00 3.43
C LYS A 114 7.77 2.59 2.29
N LEU A 115 6.45 2.36 2.29
CA LEU A 115 5.56 2.95 1.30
C LEU A 115 5.61 4.47 1.35
N GLU A 116 5.55 5.09 2.53
CA GLU A 116 5.62 6.54 2.71
C GLU A 116 6.94 7.13 2.18
N GLU A 117 8.07 6.45 2.41
CA GLU A 117 9.36 6.82 1.81
C GLU A 117 9.30 6.81 0.27
N LEU A 118 8.72 5.76 -0.32
CA LEU A 118 8.59 5.66 -1.77
C LEU A 118 7.62 6.70 -2.34
N LEU A 119 6.49 6.97 -1.67
CA LEU A 119 5.55 8.02 -2.08
C LEU A 119 6.23 9.40 -2.05
N THR A 120 7.08 9.66 -1.06
CA THR A 120 7.85 10.91 -0.95
C THR A 120 8.84 11.09 -2.12
N LEU A 121 9.42 9.99 -2.62
CA LEU A 121 10.31 10.03 -3.78
C LEU A 121 9.60 10.53 -5.05
N PHE A 122 8.31 10.21 -5.27
CA PHE A 122 7.57 10.73 -6.43
C PHE A 122 7.55 12.26 -6.46
N TYR A 123 7.28 12.89 -5.31
CA TYR A 123 7.28 14.36 -5.21
C TYR A 123 8.64 14.96 -5.52
N THR A 124 9.73 14.27 -5.14
CA THR A 124 11.11 14.70 -5.45
C THR A 124 11.37 14.75 -6.97
N PHE A 125 10.68 13.91 -7.74
CA PHE A 125 10.75 13.88 -9.21
C PHE A 125 9.66 14.72 -9.89
N GLY A 126 8.86 15.49 -9.12
CA GLY A 126 7.80 16.33 -9.66
C GLY A 126 6.50 15.60 -9.99
N TYR A 127 6.29 14.38 -9.46
CA TYR A 127 5.08 13.60 -9.68
C TYR A 127 4.27 13.48 -8.39
N LYS A 128 2.95 13.59 -8.49
CA LYS A 128 2.05 13.21 -7.39
C LYS A 128 1.86 11.70 -7.42
N PRO A 129 2.19 10.95 -6.35
CA PRO A 129 2.05 9.51 -6.36
C PRO A 129 0.57 9.10 -6.36
N TYR A 130 0.30 7.94 -6.97
CA TYR A 130 -1.01 7.30 -6.92
C TYR A 130 -0.92 5.98 -6.13
N PHE A 131 -1.64 5.94 -5.01
CA PHE A 131 -1.78 4.77 -4.17
C PHE A 131 -3.26 4.58 -3.84
N GLU A 132 -3.82 3.47 -4.30
CA GLU A 132 -5.23 3.16 -4.09
C GLU A 132 -5.41 1.93 -3.20
N THR A 133 -6.53 1.92 -2.50
CA THR A 133 -6.99 0.76 -1.72
C THR A 133 -8.25 0.22 -2.36
N VAL A 134 -8.24 -1.07 -2.70
CA VAL A 134 -9.37 -1.78 -3.28
C VAL A 134 -9.96 -2.69 -2.20
N PRO A 135 -11.17 -2.40 -1.68
CA PRO A 135 -11.85 -3.30 -0.76
C PRO A 135 -12.28 -4.58 -1.50
N LEU A 136 -12.05 -5.74 -0.89
CA LEU A 136 -12.41 -7.04 -1.45
C LEU A 136 -13.46 -7.72 -0.58
N LYS A 137 -13.95 -8.88 -1.04
CA LYS A 137 -15.11 -9.56 -0.44
C LYS A 137 -14.76 -10.43 0.76
N GLY A 138 -13.48 -10.76 0.93
CA GLY A 138 -12.99 -11.59 2.01
C GLY A 138 -13.28 -11.03 3.39
N GLU A 139 -13.24 -11.92 4.36
CA GLU A 139 -13.50 -11.59 5.76
C GLU A 139 -12.43 -10.64 6.30
N HIS A 140 -12.79 -9.74 7.22
CA HIS A 140 -11.85 -8.75 7.76
C HIS A 140 -11.28 -9.18 9.11
N PRO A 141 -9.96 -9.06 9.33
CA PRO A 141 -9.36 -9.37 10.62
C PRO A 141 -9.69 -8.26 11.62
N MET A 142 -10.26 -8.63 12.76
CA MET A 142 -10.35 -7.76 13.93
C MET A 142 -9.11 -7.92 14.77
N LEU A 143 -8.45 -6.79 15.03
CA LEU A 143 -7.20 -6.78 15.79
C LEU A 143 -7.44 -6.20 17.17
N HIS A 144 -6.81 -6.80 18.17
CA HIS A 144 -6.66 -6.20 19.48
C HIS A 144 -5.86 -4.88 19.39
N GLN A 145 -5.89 -4.09 20.47
CA GLN A 145 -5.11 -2.84 20.54
C GLN A 145 -3.60 -3.08 20.33
N ASN A 146 -3.07 -4.19 20.85
CA ASN A 146 -1.68 -4.61 20.68
C ASN A 146 -1.36 -5.18 19.28
N GLY A 147 -2.36 -5.34 18.40
CA GLY A 147 -2.20 -5.72 17.00
C GLY A 147 -2.23 -7.22 16.69
N PHE A 148 -2.43 -8.06 17.69
CA PHE A 148 -2.71 -9.48 17.49
C PHE A 148 -4.14 -9.67 16.97
N LEU A 149 -4.34 -10.72 16.18
CA LEU A 149 -5.68 -11.10 15.71
C LEU A 149 -6.54 -11.55 16.90
N ASP A 150 -7.75 -11.00 16.97
CA ASP A 150 -8.79 -11.37 17.93
C ASP A 150 -9.71 -12.42 17.30
N TYR A 151 -10.38 -12.04 16.22
CA TYR A 151 -11.23 -12.90 15.40
C TYR A 151 -11.38 -12.34 13.99
N ILE A 152 -12.00 -13.10 13.10
CA ILE A 152 -12.32 -12.68 11.74
C ILE A 152 -13.82 -12.38 11.65
N ILE A 153 -14.18 -11.26 11.03
CA ILE A 153 -15.57 -10.87 10.77
C ILE A 153 -15.91 -11.17 9.32
N SER A 154 -16.85 -12.08 9.10
CA SER A 154 -17.53 -12.18 7.81
C SER A 154 -18.33 -10.90 7.60
N ARG A 155 -18.19 -10.26 6.43
CA ARG A 155 -19.19 -9.28 5.98
C ARG A 155 -20.45 -10.08 5.62
N ALA A 156 -21.16 -10.61 6.63
CA ALA A 156 -22.51 -11.09 6.45
C ALA A 156 -23.29 -9.91 5.86
N GLY A 157 -23.88 -10.15 4.67
CA GLY A 157 -24.37 -9.11 3.79
C GLY A 157 -25.01 -7.95 4.54
N SER A 158 -24.41 -6.77 4.40
CA SER A 158 -25.23 -5.57 4.23
C SER A 158 -25.91 -5.67 2.86
N ASP A 159 -26.75 -6.70 2.71
CA ASP A 159 -27.87 -6.66 1.79
C ASP A 159 -28.83 -5.61 2.39
N MET A 160 -28.49 -4.33 2.19
CA MET A 160 -29.48 -3.27 2.09
C MET A 160 -30.04 -3.40 0.66
N GLU A 161 -31.32 -3.75 0.50
CA GLU A 161 -32.40 -2.76 0.35
C GLU A 161 -32.12 -1.72 -0.74
#